data_AF-A0A739LJT8-F1
#
_entry.id   AF-A0A739LJT8-F1
#
_cell.length_a   1.000
_cell.length_b   1.000
_cell.length_c   1.000
_cell.angle_alpha   90.00
_cell.angle_beta   90.00
_cell.angle_gamma   90.00
#
_symmetry.space_group_name_H-M   'P 1'
#
loop_
_entity.id
_entity.type
_entity.pdbx_description
1 polymer ?
#
loop_
_entity_poly.entity_id
_entity_poly.type
_entity_poly.pdbx_seq_one_letter_code
_entity_poly.pdbx_strand_id
1 'polypeptide(L)'
;MSQNNYLIDKRVILDCERMTLSCAGESITISESERSLLIAFHEGLFKKDDLINYVWGRKGVVVSDASYYKLINQLRGSFDKIGLKGASVVTRPRVGVLLSVSIEPLSDEAQNTPLPAVAETEVSTVEVRHDDT
;
A
#
# COMPACT_ATOMS: atom_id res chain seq x y z
N MET A 1 -13.92 11.05 3.44
CA MET A 1 -13.72 9.96 2.46
C MET A 1 -12.33 9.42 2.74
N SER A 2 -12.25 8.26 3.39
CA SER A 2 -10.99 7.70 3.87
C SER A 2 -10.28 7.01 2.71
N GLN A 3 -9.40 7.74 2.02
CA GLN A 3 -8.53 7.19 0.98
C GLN A 3 -7.54 6.21 1.65
N ASN A 4 -7.83 4.92 1.61
CA ASN A 4 -6.98 3.85 2.17
C ASN A 4 -6.23 3.11 1.05
N ASN A 5 -5.57 3.88 0.17
CA ASN A 5 -4.70 3.31 -0.84
C ASN A 5 -3.35 2.97 -0.22
N TYR A 6 -2.70 1.91 -0.70
CA TYR A 6 -1.38 1.50 -0.22
C TYR A 6 -0.42 1.41 -1.38
N LEU A 7 0.83 1.84 -1.17
CA LEU A 7 1.91 1.75 -2.13
C LEU A 7 2.80 0.56 -1.78
N ILE A 8 2.91 -0.39 -2.71
CA ILE A 8 3.71 -1.61 -2.62
C ILE A 8 4.94 -1.45 -3.51
N ASP A 9 6.14 -1.69 -2.96
CA ASP A 9 7.43 -1.62 -3.67
C ASP A 9 7.69 -0.26 -4.35
N LYS A 10 6.98 0.80 -3.96
CA LYS A 10 7.00 2.12 -4.63
C LYS A 10 6.65 2.07 -6.13
N ARG A 11 5.99 0.99 -6.57
CA ARG A 11 5.64 0.75 -7.98
C ARG A 11 4.17 0.41 -8.17
N VAL A 12 3.57 -0.30 -7.22
CA VAL A 12 2.20 -0.79 -7.32
C VAL A 12 1.31 -0.14 -6.29
N ILE A 13 0.18 0.38 -6.76
CA ILE A 13 -0.82 1.01 -5.93
C ILE A 13 -1.93 -0.01 -5.70
N LEU A 14 -2.14 -0.38 -4.44
CA LEU A 14 -3.29 -1.13 -3.97
C LEU A 14 -4.42 -0.15 -3.66
N ASP A 15 -5.49 -0.24 -4.44
CA ASP A 15 -6.74 0.46 -4.19
C ASP A 15 -7.66 -0.45 -3.36
N CYS A 16 -7.88 -0.06 -2.11
CA CYS A 16 -8.74 -0.81 -1.20
C CYS A 16 -10.22 -0.70 -1.56
N GLU A 17 -10.68 0.44 -2.06
CA GLU A 17 -12.09 0.65 -2.39
C GLU A 17 -12.48 -0.14 -3.63
N ARG A 18 -11.61 -0.12 -4.65
CA ARG A 18 -11.83 -0.78 -5.93
C ARG A 18 -11.37 -2.24 -5.94
N MET A 19 -10.64 -2.68 -4.89
CA MET A 19 -10.01 -4.00 -4.81
C MET A 19 -9.15 -4.29 -6.04
N THR A 20 -8.31 -3.31 -6.42
CA THR A 20 -7.46 -3.40 -7.61
C THR A 20 -6.00 -3.10 -7.28
N LEU A 21 -5.09 -3.78 -7.98
CA LEU A 21 -3.67 -3.44 -8.01
C LEU A 21 -3.37 -2.72 -9.33
N SER A 22 -2.77 -1.55 -9.24
CA SER A 22 -2.41 -0.73 -10.41
C SER A 22 -0.90 -0.52 -10.47
N CYS A 23 -0.28 -0.74 -11.63
CA CYS A 23 1.16 -0.52 -11.87
C CYS A 23 1.34 0.09 -13.26
N ALA A 24 2.07 1.20 -13.35
CA ALA A 24 2.50 1.79 -14.63
C ALA A 24 1.39 1.92 -15.72
N GLY A 25 0.13 2.14 -15.31
CA GLY A 25 -1.02 2.27 -16.21
C GLY A 25 -1.82 0.98 -16.47
N GLU A 26 -1.34 -0.17 -15.99
CA GLU A 26 -2.11 -1.41 -15.96
C GLU A 26 -2.83 -1.55 -14.60
N SER A 27 -4.00 -2.18 -14.59
CA SER A 27 -4.77 -2.43 -13.37
C SER A 27 -5.42 -3.81 -13.40
N ILE A 28 -5.25 -4.59 -12.34
CA ILE A 28 -5.90 -5.89 -12.18
C ILE A 28 -6.81 -5.88 -10.96
N THR A 29 -7.88 -6.66 -11.01
CA THR A 29 -8.77 -6.89 -9.87
C THR A 29 -8.24 -8.04 -9.02
N ILE A 30 -8.25 -7.85 -7.71
CA ILE A 30 -7.85 -8.87 -6.72
C ILE A 30 -9.03 -9.28 -5.86
N SER A 31 -8.91 -10.45 -5.25
CA SER A 31 -9.92 -11.00 -4.35
C SER A 31 -9.85 -10.29 -2.98
N GLU A 32 -10.96 -10.30 -2.24
CA GLU A 32 -11.00 -9.76 -0.87
C GLU A 32 -9.99 -10.43 0.07
N SER A 33 -9.74 -11.73 -0.12
CA SER A 33 -8.72 -12.47 0.63
C SER A 33 -7.30 -11.97 0.34
N GLU A 34 -7.00 -11.64 -0.93
CA GLU A 34 -5.69 -11.11 -1.32
C GLU A 34 -5.47 -9.73 -0.72
N ARG A 35 -6.48 -8.86 -0.78
CA ARG A 35 -6.48 -7.56 -0.11
C ARG A 35 -6.23 -7.71 1.39
N SER A 36 -6.98 -8.59 2.04
CA SER A 36 -6.86 -8.82 3.48
C SER A 36 -5.46 -9.33 3.85
N LEU A 37 -4.86 -10.17 3.00
CA LEU A 37 -3.51 -10.67 3.18
C LEU A 37 -2.46 -9.56 3.05
N LEU A 38 -2.63 -8.65 2.08
CA LEU A 38 -1.75 -7.48 1.93
C LEU A 38 -1.81 -6.56 3.15
N ILE A 39 -3.01 -6.30 3.68
CA ILE A 39 -3.17 -5.52 4.91
C ILE A 39 -2.52 -6.25 6.08
N ALA A 40 -2.61 -7.57 6.17
CA ALA A 40 -1.95 -8.34 7.21
C ALA A 40 -0.41 -8.17 7.18
N PHE A 41 0.19 -8.09 5.99
CA PHE A 41 1.62 -7.79 5.87
C PHE A 41 1.98 -6.38 6.31
N HIS A 42 1.12 -5.39 6.03
CA HIS A 42 1.29 -4.04 6.54
C HIS A 42 1.27 -4.01 8.08
N GLU A 43 0.39 -4.79 8.72
CA GLU A 43 0.34 -4.95 10.17
C GLU A 43 1.54 -5.73 10.75
N GLY A 44 2.44 -6.23 9.90
CA GLY A 44 3.61 -7.01 10.33
C GLY A 44 3.28 -8.46 10.68
N LEU A 45 2.17 -9.01 10.20
CA LEU A 45 1.81 -10.41 10.39
C LEU A 45 2.54 -11.28 9.37
N PHE A 46 3.26 -12.30 9.85
CA PHE A 46 4.03 -13.22 9.00
C PHE A 46 3.82 -14.69 9.33
N LYS A 47 3.17 -15.00 10.46
CA LYS A 47 2.90 -16.40 10.83
C LYS A 47 1.69 -16.92 10.09
N LYS A 48 1.74 -18.20 9.69
CA LYS A 48 0.65 -18.87 8.99
C LYS A 48 -0.68 -18.71 9.72
N ASP A 49 -0.74 -19.07 11.00
CA ASP A 49 -1.96 -19.05 11.80
C ASP A 49 -2.51 -17.63 11.98
N ASP A 50 -1.64 -16.64 12.20
CA ASP A 50 -2.02 -15.23 12.30
C ASP A 50 -2.61 -14.71 10.98
N LEU A 51 -1.97 -15.03 9.84
CA LEU A 51 -2.47 -14.67 8.51
C LEU A 51 -3.82 -15.34 8.23
N ILE A 52 -3.97 -16.62 8.56
CA ILE A 52 -5.22 -17.34 8.38
C ILE A 52 -6.33 -16.72 9.23
N ASN A 53 -6.04 -16.43 10.50
CA ASN A 53 -7.01 -15.83 11.42
C ASN A 53 -7.39 -14.40 10.99
N TYR A 54 -6.44 -13.62 10.47
CA TYR A 54 -6.69 -12.27 9.99
C TYR A 54 -7.58 -12.24 8.74
N VAL A 55 -7.29 -13.11 7.76
CA VAL A 55 -7.98 -13.13 6.46
C VAL A 55 -9.34 -13.83 6.55
N TRP A 56 -9.41 -14.98 7.24
CA TRP A 56 -10.60 -15.83 7.33
C TRP A 56 -11.20 -15.92 8.72
N GLY A 57 -10.36 -15.98 9.77
CA GLY A 57 -10.82 -16.12 11.16
C GLY A 57 -11.73 -14.98 11.62
N ARG A 58 -11.45 -13.74 11.19
CA ARG A 58 -12.33 -12.58 11.44
C ARG A 58 -13.75 -12.75 10.86
N LYS A 59 -13.92 -13.60 9.86
CA LYS A 59 -15.20 -13.91 9.22
C LYS A 59 -15.81 -15.22 9.74
N GLY A 60 -15.19 -15.87 10.73
CA GLY A 60 -15.59 -17.18 11.22
C GLY A 60 -15.37 -18.31 10.22
N VAL A 61 -14.53 -18.10 9.19
CA VAL A 61 -14.26 -19.10 8.16
C VAL A 61 -13.02 -19.90 8.56
N VAL A 62 -13.16 -21.22 8.66
CA VAL A 62 -12.04 -22.14 8.88
C VAL A 62 -11.56 -22.65 7.52
N VAL A 63 -10.27 -22.49 7.25
CA VAL A 63 -9.66 -22.93 5.99
C VAL A 63 -8.51 -23.90 6.25
N SER A 64 -8.36 -24.88 5.36
CA SER A 64 -7.23 -25.81 5.38
C SER A 64 -5.94 -25.13 4.90
N ASP A 65 -4.78 -25.71 5.21
CA ASP A 65 -3.47 -25.24 4.73
C ASP A 65 -3.42 -25.09 3.21
N ALA A 66 -4.10 -25.98 2.47
CA ALA A 66 -4.20 -25.91 1.01
C ALA A 66 -4.79 -24.58 0.52
N SER A 67 -5.84 -24.07 1.19
CA SER A 67 -6.45 -22.78 0.85
C SER A 67 -5.51 -21.61 1.17
N TYR A 68 -4.76 -21.70 2.25
CA TYR A 68 -3.72 -20.72 2.59
C TYR A 68 -2.63 -20.66 1.50
N TYR A 69 -2.08 -21.81 1.08
CA TYR A 69 -1.10 -21.86 0.00
C TYR A 69 -1.68 -21.42 -1.34
N LYS A 70 -2.95 -21.74 -1.60
CA LYS A 70 -3.67 -21.26 -2.79
C LYS A 70 -3.74 -19.74 -2.82
N LEU A 71 -4.09 -19.09 -1.70
CA LEU A 71 -4.14 -17.64 -1.61
C LEU A 71 -2.77 -17.01 -1.87
N ILE A 72 -1.70 -17.57 -1.29
CA ILE A 72 -0.34 -17.09 -1.54
C ILE A 72 0.02 -17.19 -3.03
N ASN A 73 -0.29 -18.32 -3.67
CA ASN A 73 -0.02 -18.49 -5.09
C ASN A 73 -0.88 -17.58 -5.97
N GLN A 74 -2.12 -17.29 -5.56
CA GLN A 74 -2.97 -16.30 -6.23
C GLN A 74 -2.34 -14.90 -6.13
N LEU A 75 -1.91 -14.49 -4.95
CA LEU A 75 -1.25 -13.19 -4.76
C LEU A 75 0.02 -13.07 -5.62
N ARG A 76 0.83 -14.14 -5.68
CA ARG A 76 2.01 -14.21 -6.56
C ARG A 76 1.65 -14.03 -8.02
N GLY A 77 0.58 -14.68 -8.48
CA GLY A 77 0.08 -14.56 -9.85
C GLY A 77 -0.47 -13.16 -10.15
N SER A 78 -1.17 -12.54 -9.19
CA SER A 78 -1.62 -11.16 -9.30
C SER A 78 -0.44 -10.19 -9.44
N PHE A 79 0.62 -10.39 -8.66
CA PHE A 79 1.85 -9.62 -8.82
C PHE A 79 2.49 -9.82 -10.21
N ASP A 80 2.59 -11.06 -10.66
CA ASP A 80 3.17 -11.38 -11.98
C ASP A 80 2.40 -10.69 -13.12
N LYS A 81 1.07 -10.70 -13.04
CA LYS A 81 0.19 -10.03 -14.03
C LYS A 81 0.42 -8.52 -14.10
N ILE A 82 0.60 -7.85 -12.95
CA ILE A 82 0.76 -6.40 -12.89
C ILE A 82 2.22 -5.95 -13.12
N GLY A 83 3.11 -6.88 -13.49
CA GLY A 83 4.53 -6.61 -13.76
C GLY A 83 5.42 -6.59 -12.51
N LEU A 84 4.91 -7.04 -11.36
CA LEU A 84 5.72 -7.30 -10.16
C LEU A 84 6.27 -8.73 -10.18
N LYS A 85 7.37 -8.95 -9.45
CA LYS A 85 7.86 -10.30 -9.22
C LYS A 85 7.06 -10.97 -8.12
N GLY A 86 6.38 -12.08 -8.44
CA GLY A 86 5.79 -12.97 -7.42
C GLY A 86 6.80 -13.48 -6.39
N ALA A 87 8.10 -13.47 -6.73
CA ALA A 87 9.20 -13.76 -5.81
C ALA A 87 9.26 -12.82 -4.59
N SER A 88 8.61 -11.66 -4.64
CA SER A 88 8.46 -10.75 -3.50
C SER A 88 7.68 -11.39 -2.34
N VAL A 89 6.81 -12.37 -2.60
CA VAL A 89 6.10 -13.13 -1.57
C VAL A 89 6.91 -14.37 -1.21
N VAL A 90 7.67 -14.28 -0.12
CA VAL A 90 8.63 -15.32 0.30
C VAL A 90 8.00 -16.20 1.38
N THR A 91 7.84 -17.49 1.06
CA THR A 91 7.46 -18.53 2.03
C THR A 91 8.69 -18.97 2.84
N ARG A 92 8.62 -18.88 4.16
CA ARG A 92 9.63 -19.40 5.09
C ARG A 92 9.12 -20.70 5.72
N PRO A 93 9.75 -21.85 5.46
CA PRO A 93 9.34 -23.12 6.06
C PRO A 93 9.29 -23.00 7.59
N ARG A 94 8.21 -23.53 8.20
CA ARG A 94 7.97 -23.54 9.66
C ARG A 94 7.78 -22.17 10.34
N VAL A 95 7.80 -21.07 9.59
CA VAL A 95 7.57 -19.71 10.14
C VAL A 95 6.30 -19.11 9.55
N GLY A 96 6.14 -19.16 8.22
CA GLY A 96 4.97 -18.61 7.53
C GLY A 96 5.34 -17.95 6.21
N VAL A 97 4.81 -16.77 5.95
CA VAL A 97 5.04 -15.99 4.73
C VAL A 97 5.40 -14.56 5.08
N LEU A 98 6.39 -14.02 4.38
CA LEU A 98 6.79 -12.64 4.47
C LEU A 98 6.75 -12.00 3.09
N LEU A 99 6.35 -10.75 3.07
CA LEU A 99 6.51 -9.89 1.92
C LEU A 99 7.88 -9.20 1.99
N SER A 100 8.71 -9.39 0.96
CA SER A 100 10.04 -8.75 0.88
C SER A 100 10.00 -7.32 0.35
N VAL A 101 8.82 -6.84 -0.04
CA VAL A 101 8.59 -5.47 -0.49
C VAL A 101 7.86 -4.69 0.60
N SER A 102 8.17 -3.40 0.73
CA SER A 102 7.48 -2.52 1.68
C SER A 102 6.07 -2.22 1.19
N ILE A 103 5.11 -2.20 2.13
CA ILE A 103 3.77 -1.66 1.94
C ILE A 103 3.67 -0.43 2.82
N GLU A 104 3.40 0.72 2.21
CA GLU A 104 3.22 1.98 2.91
C GLU A 104 1.80 2.52 2.60
N PRO A 105 1.09 3.11 3.57
CA PRO A 105 -0.16 3.78 3.28
C PRO A 105 0.14 4.98 2.38
N LEU A 106 -0.55 5.05 1.25
CA LEU A 106 -0.48 6.21 0.36
C LEU A 106 -1.38 7.29 0.96
N SER A 107 -0.84 8.01 1.95
CA SER A 107 -1.48 9.24 2.46
C SER A 107 -1.37 10.33 1.39
N ASP A 108 -2.48 10.99 1.12
CA ASP A 108 -2.65 12.08 0.14
C ASP A 108 -1.81 13.36 0.44
N GLU A 109 -0.84 13.29 1.35
CA GLU A 109 0.01 14.45 1.71
C GLU A 109 1.08 14.77 0.64
N ALA A 110 1.05 14.12 -0.53
CA ALA A 110 1.97 14.38 -1.63
C ALA A 110 1.37 15.18 -2.80
N GLN A 111 0.04 15.42 -2.85
CA GLN A 111 -0.54 16.29 -3.88
C GLN A 111 -0.53 17.78 -3.54
N ASN A 112 -0.05 18.18 -2.36
CA ASN A 112 0.16 19.59 -2.01
C ASN A 112 1.63 19.91 -1.73
N THR A 113 2.52 19.53 -2.65
CA THR A 113 3.85 20.14 -2.71
C THR A 113 3.83 21.22 -3.78
N PRO A 114 3.86 22.52 -3.44
CA PRO A 114 4.39 23.51 -4.36
C PRO A 114 5.87 23.18 -4.57
N LEU A 115 6.19 22.63 -5.75
CA LEU A 115 7.57 22.52 -6.24
C LEU A 115 8.19 23.93 -6.35
N PRO A 116 9.52 24.05 -6.21
CA PRO A 116 10.19 25.29 -5.84
C PRO A 116 10.23 26.27 -7.01
N ALA A 117 9.52 27.40 -6.89
CA ALA A 117 9.74 28.54 -7.76
C ALA A 117 10.91 29.37 -7.21
N VAL A 118 12.02 29.17 -7.92
CA VAL A 118 13.26 29.93 -7.99
C VAL A 118 13.12 31.46 -7.81
N ALA A 119 14.23 32.02 -7.36
CA ALA A 119 14.51 33.42 -7.10
C ALA A 119 14.06 34.41 -8.20
N GLU A 120 13.59 35.58 -7.77
CA GLU A 120 13.97 36.92 -8.27
C GLU A 120 13.36 37.94 -7.29
N THR A 121 14.15 38.65 -6.48
CA THR A 121 14.92 39.87 -6.78
C THR A 121 14.06 41.14 -6.70
N GLU A 122 14.51 42.03 -5.80
CA GLU A 122 14.34 43.49 -5.79
C GLU A 122 12.99 44.10 -5.34
N VAL A 123 13.02 44.90 -4.25
CA VAL A 123 12.96 46.40 -4.25
C VAL A 123 11.49 46.86 -4.17
N SER A 124 11.07 47.90 -3.47
CA SER A 124 11.57 48.92 -2.55
C SER A 124 10.32 49.79 -2.26
N THR A 125 10.38 50.63 -1.22
CA THR A 125 9.61 51.90 -1.08
C THR A 125 8.12 51.75 -0.70
N VAL A 126 7.50 52.45 0.26
CA VAL A 126 7.72 53.74 0.94
C VAL A 126 6.93 53.80 2.27
N GLU A 127 7.38 54.71 3.16
CA GLU A 127 6.74 55.43 4.30
C GLU A 127 5.18 55.49 4.32
N VAL A 128 4.47 55.67 5.46
CA VAL A 128 4.34 56.95 6.20
C VAL A 128 3.90 56.75 7.68
N ARG A 129 4.56 57.54 8.54
CA ARG A 129 4.28 58.04 9.91
C ARG A 129 2.82 58.20 10.31
N HIS A 130 2.51 58.12 11.61
CA HIS A 130 1.62 59.01 12.42
C HIS A 130 1.86 58.63 13.90
N ASP A 131 2.70 59.34 14.67
CA ASP A 131 2.53 60.60 15.44
C ASP A 131 1.67 60.50 16.72
N ASP A 132 2.26 61.05 17.77
CA ASP A 132 2.01 61.02 19.20
C ASP A 132 0.91 62.03 19.62
N THR A 133 0.13 61.70 20.64
CA THR A 133 -0.59 62.67 21.48
C THR A 133 -0.84 62.05 22.84
#